data_AF-A0A3D4VQI2-F1
#
_entry.id   AF-A0A3D4VQI2-F1
#
_cell.length_a   1.000
_cell.length_b   1.000
_cell.length_c   1.000
_cell.angle_alpha   90.00
_cell.angle_beta   90.00
_cell.angle_gamma   90.00
#
_symmetry.space_group_name_H-M   'P 1'
#
loop_
_entity.id
_entity.type
_entity.pdbx_description
1 polymer ?
#
loop_
_entity_poly.entity_id
_entity_poly.type
_entity_poly.pdbx_seq_one_letter_code
_entity_poly.pdbx_strand_id
1 'polypeptide(L)'
;MASLSKALQVYHEALDKGDIQRAYRFIIKFMSELRTELAQKYPEYKVTQVYQGYMDMSYFAISAPELRAKKLKIALVYLHQANRFELWLSASNRKVQKEWIDVFNQKENFEYRISELGVGIDSIVEYIVHVSPNFEAKAALKQSLAMNIVRFIKDMEGLINHEQGSEHA
;
A
#
# COMPACT_ATOMS: atom_id res chain seq x y z
N MET A 1 2.74 1.66 -30.20
CA MET A 1 1.87 2.50 -29.36
C MET A 1 0.88 3.22 -30.27
N ALA A 2 -0.39 3.36 -29.87
CA ALA A 2 -1.33 4.20 -30.61
C ALA A 2 -0.86 5.67 -30.57
N SER A 3 -1.25 6.48 -31.57
CA SER A 3 -0.98 7.92 -31.51
C SER A 3 -1.69 8.56 -30.33
N LEU A 4 -1.16 9.68 -29.83
CA LEU A 4 -1.79 10.44 -28.74
C LEU A 4 -3.24 10.80 -29.06
N SER A 5 -3.52 11.18 -30.31
CA SER A 5 -4.88 11.49 -30.76
C SER A 5 -5.82 10.29 -30.63
N LYS A 6 -5.34 9.08 -30.98
CA LYS A 6 -6.16 7.87 -30.84
C LYS A 6 -6.39 7.52 -29.36
N ALA A 7 -5.39 7.71 -28.51
CA ALA A 7 -5.53 7.50 -27.07
C ALA A 7 -6.55 8.48 -26.44
N LEU A 8 -6.50 9.76 -26.83
CA LEU A 8 -7.47 10.77 -26.38
C LEU A 8 -8.89 10.47 -26.86
N GLN A 9 -9.05 9.97 -28.10
CA GLN A 9 -10.36 9.53 -28.58
C GLN A 9 -10.93 8.40 -27.70
N VAL A 10 -10.14 7.35 -27.43
CA VAL A 10 -10.56 6.25 -26.55
C VAL A 10 -10.89 6.74 -25.15
N TYR A 11 -10.10 7.67 -24.62
CA TYR A 11 -10.37 8.30 -23.33
C TYR A 11 -11.71 9.03 -23.31
N HIS A 12 -12.01 9.87 -24.31
CA HIS A 12 -13.29 10.58 -24.40
C HIS A 12 -14.46 9.61 -24.53
N GLU A 13 -14.37 8.59 -25.38
CA GLU A 13 -15.40 7.55 -25.52
C GLU A 13 -15.66 6.80 -24.20
N ALA A 14 -14.62 6.55 -23.40
CA ALA A 14 -14.76 5.94 -22.08
C ALA A 14 -15.42 6.88 -21.07
N LEU A 15 -15.09 8.18 -21.12
CA LEU A 15 -15.74 9.19 -20.29
C LEU A 15 -17.22 9.37 -20.64
N ASP A 16 -17.58 9.35 -21.93
CA ASP A 16 -18.96 9.51 -22.35
C ASP A 16 -19.86 8.36 -21.85
N LYS A 17 -19.31 7.14 -21.73
CA LYS A 17 -20.00 6.00 -21.12
C LYS A 17 -20.21 6.17 -19.61
N GLY A 18 -19.35 6.89 -18.91
CA GLY A 18 -19.52 7.26 -17.49
C GLY A 18 -19.07 6.22 -16.46
N ASP A 19 -18.94 4.95 -16.84
CA ASP A 19 -18.61 3.85 -15.91
C ASP A 19 -17.23 4.00 -15.29
N ILE A 20 -16.24 4.43 -16.07
CA ILE A 20 -14.87 4.62 -15.57
C ILE A 20 -14.83 5.70 -14.48
N GLN A 21 -15.58 6.80 -14.64
CA GLN A 21 -15.64 7.84 -13.62
C GLN A 21 -16.39 7.37 -12.38
N ARG A 22 -17.46 6.58 -12.54
CA ARG A 22 -18.19 6.00 -11.42
C ARG A 22 -17.29 5.08 -10.60
N ALA A 23 -16.60 4.13 -11.26
CA ALA A 23 -15.71 3.18 -10.62
C ALA A 23 -14.53 3.88 -9.93
N TYR A 24 -13.85 4.78 -10.63
CA TYR A 24 -12.68 5.48 -10.08
C TYR A 24 -13.03 6.35 -8.87
N ARG A 25 -14.10 7.17 -8.97
CA ARG A 25 -14.57 7.96 -7.81
C ARG A 25 -14.96 7.07 -6.64
N PHE A 26 -15.58 5.94 -6.91
CA PHE A 26 -15.95 4.99 -5.87
C PHE A 26 -14.72 4.44 -5.15
N ILE A 27 -13.69 4.00 -5.87
CA ILE A 27 -12.43 3.48 -5.29
C ILE A 27 -11.76 4.55 -4.43
N ILE A 28 -11.63 5.79 -4.92
CA ILE A 28 -11.01 6.88 -4.17
C ILE A 28 -11.81 7.21 -2.90
N LYS A 29 -13.14 7.23 -2.99
CA LYS A 29 -14.02 7.42 -1.82
C LYS A 29 -13.85 6.29 -0.81
N PHE A 30 -13.87 5.04 -1.26
CA PHE A 30 -13.66 3.86 -0.42
C PHE A 30 -12.33 3.94 0.34
N MET A 31 -11.24 4.26 -0.36
CA MET A 31 -9.91 4.44 0.23
C MET A 31 -9.88 5.57 1.25
N SER A 32 -10.52 6.70 0.95
CA SER A 32 -10.56 7.87 1.83
C SER A 32 -11.34 7.60 3.12
N GLU A 33 -12.46 6.88 3.02
CA GLU A 33 -13.25 6.46 4.17
C GLU A 33 -12.47 5.48 5.05
N LEU A 34 -11.88 4.42 4.47
CA LEU A 34 -11.07 3.45 5.22
C LEU A 34 -9.89 4.13 5.92
N ARG A 35 -9.21 5.05 5.22
CA ARG A 35 -8.14 5.87 5.79
C ARG A 35 -8.60 6.68 6.99
N THR A 36 -9.80 7.26 6.92
CA THR A 36 -10.38 8.08 7.99
C THR A 36 -10.75 7.22 9.20
N GLU A 37 -11.39 6.07 8.97
CA GLU A 37 -11.73 5.09 10.00
C GLU A 37 -10.47 4.61 10.75
N LEU A 38 -9.39 4.32 10.03
CA LEU A 38 -8.10 3.92 10.64
C LEU A 38 -7.48 5.05 11.48
N ALA A 39 -7.48 6.28 10.98
CA ALA A 39 -6.93 7.43 11.70
C ALA A 39 -7.72 7.75 12.99
N GLN A 40 -9.04 7.52 12.99
CA GLN A 40 -9.88 7.68 14.17
C GLN A 40 -9.68 6.54 15.18
N LYS A 41 -9.54 5.30 14.68
CA LYS A 41 -9.39 4.11 15.52
C LYS A 41 -8.01 4.00 16.17
N TYR A 42 -6.97 4.48 15.50
CA TYR A 42 -5.57 4.43 15.94
C TYR A 42 -4.96 5.84 15.91
N PRO A 43 -5.32 6.73 16.86
CA PRO A 43 -4.86 8.13 16.86
C PRO A 43 -3.34 8.30 16.99
N GLU A 44 -2.63 7.28 17.49
CA GLU A 44 -1.18 7.22 17.58
C GLU A 44 -0.50 6.98 16.21
N TYR A 45 -1.25 6.43 15.25
CA TYR A 45 -0.77 6.20 13.90
C TYR A 45 -0.87 7.48 13.08
N LYS A 46 0.23 7.82 12.39
CA LYS A 46 0.22 8.90 11.42
C LYS A 46 -0.28 8.33 10.09
N VAL A 47 -1.44 8.78 9.65
CA VAL A 47 -2.04 8.34 8.39
C VAL A 47 -2.04 9.47 7.36
N THR A 48 -1.47 9.27 6.18
CA THR A 48 -1.42 10.27 5.12
C THR A 48 -2.77 10.43 4.42
N GLN A 49 -2.91 11.49 3.62
CA GLN A 49 -4.00 11.56 2.64
C GLN A 49 -3.85 10.45 1.59
N VAL A 50 -4.95 10.17 0.89
CA VAL A 50 -4.95 9.25 -0.25
C VAL A 50 -4.25 9.92 -1.43
N TYR A 51 -3.18 9.30 -1.91
CA TYR A 51 -2.64 9.54 -3.24
C TYR A 51 -3.56 8.85 -4.25
N GLN A 52 -4.21 9.65 -5.10
CA GLN A 52 -5.17 9.14 -6.08
C GLN A 52 -4.52 8.45 -7.28
N GLY A 53 -3.32 8.88 -7.67
CA GLY A 53 -2.57 8.33 -8.80
C GLY A 53 -3.18 8.60 -10.16
N TYR A 54 -2.60 7.97 -11.19
CA TYR A 54 -2.95 8.13 -12.60
C TYR A 54 -3.72 6.91 -13.13
N MET A 55 -4.58 6.32 -12.29
CA MET A 55 -5.24 5.02 -12.51
C MET A 55 -4.25 3.84 -12.65
N ASP A 56 -3.00 4.04 -12.21
CA ASP A 56 -1.98 3.01 -12.04
C ASP A 56 -2.11 2.37 -10.65
N MET A 57 -2.01 3.20 -9.61
CA MET A 57 -2.18 2.83 -8.21
C MET A 57 -2.79 3.96 -7.39
N SER A 58 -3.56 3.63 -6.37
CA SER A 58 -3.95 4.58 -5.32
C SER A 58 -3.54 4.04 -3.97
N TYR A 59 -3.04 4.89 -3.08
CA TYR A 59 -2.58 4.44 -1.78
C TYR A 59 -2.69 5.51 -0.71
N PHE A 60 -2.63 5.10 0.54
CA PHE A 60 -2.27 5.96 1.66
C PHE A 60 -1.29 5.22 2.57
N ALA A 61 -0.46 5.96 3.29
CA ALA A 61 0.52 5.42 4.20
C ALA A 61 0.09 5.58 5.66
N ILE A 62 0.49 4.61 6.47
CA ILE A 62 0.26 4.49 7.91
C ILE A 62 1.63 4.29 8.54
N SER A 63 1.99 5.15 9.48
CA SER A 63 3.23 5.02 10.23
C SER A 63 2.91 4.86 11.71
N ALA A 64 3.02 3.64 12.22
CA ALA A 64 3.05 3.38 13.66
C ALA A 64 4.30 4.03 14.29
N PRO A 65 4.28 4.39 15.58
CA PRO A 65 5.41 5.07 16.24
C PRO A 65 6.75 4.35 16.06
N GLU A 66 6.78 3.03 16.21
CA GLU A 66 8.02 2.23 16.10
C GLU A 66 8.58 2.24 14.68
N LEU A 67 7.73 1.98 13.67
CA LEU A 67 8.13 2.07 12.26
C LEU A 67 8.60 3.48 11.91
N ARG A 68 7.92 4.51 12.41
CA ARG A 68 8.26 5.92 12.14
C ARG A 68 9.63 6.29 12.71
N ALA A 69 9.98 5.80 13.90
CA ALA A 69 11.29 6.01 14.49
C ALA A 69 12.41 5.45 13.60
N LYS A 70 12.11 4.38 12.86
CA LYS A 70 13.02 3.73 11.90
C LYS A 70 12.88 4.28 10.47
N LYS A 71 12.14 5.39 10.30
CA LYS A 71 11.87 6.04 9.01
C LYS A 71 11.14 5.12 8.01
N LEU A 72 10.34 4.20 8.53
CA LEU A 72 9.49 3.25 7.81
C LEU A 72 8.00 3.61 7.92
N LYS A 73 7.22 3.12 6.96
CA LYS A 73 5.76 3.27 6.89
C LYS A 73 5.16 2.03 6.22
N ILE A 74 3.90 1.73 6.50
CA ILE A 74 3.11 0.77 5.74
C ILE A 74 2.22 1.53 4.76
N ALA A 75 2.19 1.14 3.48
CA ALA A 75 1.25 1.66 2.51
C ALA A 75 0.17 0.59 2.21
N LEU A 76 -1.10 0.98 2.30
CA LEU A 76 -2.17 0.20 1.66
C LEU A 76 -2.30 0.69 0.22
N VAL A 77 -2.01 -0.19 -0.73
CA VAL A 77 -1.98 0.10 -2.16
C VAL A 77 -3.09 -0.65 -2.86
N TYR A 78 -3.89 0.04 -3.67
CA TYR A 78 -4.77 -0.56 -4.64
C TYR A 78 -4.15 -0.43 -6.03
N LEU A 79 -3.78 -1.55 -6.64
CA LEU A 79 -3.29 -1.61 -8.01
C LEU A 79 -4.49 -1.74 -8.95
N HIS A 80 -4.83 -0.68 -9.67
CA HIS A 80 -6.07 -0.61 -10.45
C HIS A 80 -6.11 -1.65 -11.56
N GLN A 81 -5.05 -1.73 -12.38
CA GLN A 81 -4.99 -2.67 -13.49
C GLN A 81 -4.93 -4.13 -13.01
N ALA A 82 -4.25 -4.39 -11.90
CA ALA A 82 -4.14 -5.73 -11.32
C ALA A 82 -5.36 -6.13 -10.48
N ASN A 83 -6.29 -5.20 -10.23
CA ASN A 83 -7.51 -5.39 -9.43
C ASN A 83 -7.23 -6.06 -8.07
N ARG A 84 -6.28 -5.50 -7.30
CA ARG A 84 -5.90 -6.10 -6.01
C ARG A 84 -5.40 -5.06 -5.01
N PHE A 85 -5.55 -5.42 -3.74
CA PHE A 85 -4.97 -4.70 -2.61
C PHE A 85 -3.67 -5.35 -2.16
N GLU A 86 -2.68 -4.53 -1.91
CA GLU A 86 -1.39 -4.92 -1.35
C GLU A 86 -1.03 -4.04 -0.14
N LEU A 87 -0.23 -4.61 0.76
CA LEU A 87 0.43 -3.90 1.84
C LEU A 87 1.92 -3.86 1.58
N TRP A 88 2.49 -2.66 1.59
CA TRP A 88 3.90 -2.46 1.36
C TRP A 88 4.56 -1.88 2.61
N LEU A 89 5.65 -2.50 3.08
CA LEU A 89 6.59 -1.80 3.95
C LEU A 89 7.42 -0.89 3.06
N SER A 90 7.43 0.42 3.31
CA SER A 90 8.18 1.39 2.51
C SER A 90 9.09 2.25 3.40
N ALA A 91 10.22 2.69 2.84
CA ALA A 91 11.12 3.63 3.51
C ALA A 91 10.83 5.09 3.11
N SER A 92 11.23 6.02 3.98
CA SER A 92 11.17 7.46 3.67
C SER A 92 12.15 7.90 2.57
N ASN A 93 13.23 7.14 2.33
CA ASN A 93 14.27 7.45 1.37
C ASN A 93 15.00 6.18 0.90
N ARG A 94 15.72 6.29 -0.23
CA ARG A 94 16.42 5.18 -0.88
C ARG A 94 17.54 4.56 -0.04
N LYS A 95 18.22 5.33 0.81
CA LYS A 95 19.27 4.80 1.69
C LYS A 95 18.68 3.83 2.71
N VAL A 96 17.64 4.26 3.42
CA VAL A 96 16.91 3.43 4.40
C VAL A 96 16.25 2.23 3.71
N GLN A 97 15.72 2.41 2.50
CA GLN A 97 15.15 1.31 1.73
C GLN A 97 16.17 0.20 1.48
N LYS A 98 17.37 0.58 0.99
CA LYS A 98 18.43 -0.37 0.69
C LYS A 98 18.89 -1.11 1.95
N GLU A 99 19.14 -0.37 3.04
CA GLU A 99 19.54 -0.95 4.33
C GLU A 99 18.56 -2.03 4.80
N TRP A 100 17.25 -1.76 4.74
CA TRP A 100 16.25 -2.75 5.15
C TRP A 100 16.08 -3.89 4.16
N ILE A 101 16.19 -3.67 2.84
CA ILE A 101 16.19 -4.75 1.85
C ILE A 101 17.34 -5.73 2.12
N ASP A 102 18.53 -5.21 2.40
CA ASP A 102 19.71 -6.04 2.70
C ASP A 102 19.51 -6.88 3.98
N VAL A 103 18.83 -6.34 5.00
CA VAL A 103 18.45 -7.07 6.22
C VAL A 103 17.41 -8.15 5.92
N PHE A 104 16.33 -7.82 5.22
CA PHE A 104 15.26 -8.79 4.93
C PHE A 104 15.73 -9.92 4.00
N ASN A 105 16.66 -9.66 3.08
CA ASN A 105 17.22 -10.67 2.19
C ASN A 105 18.02 -11.77 2.93
N GLN A 106 18.46 -11.51 4.16
CA GLN A 106 19.19 -12.48 4.97
C GLN A 106 18.25 -13.40 5.78
N LYS A 107 16.94 -13.12 5.79
CA LYS A 107 15.97 -13.91 6.55
C LYS A 107 15.55 -15.16 5.78
N GLU A 108 15.70 -16.31 6.44
CA GLU A 108 15.10 -17.57 6.00
C GLU A 108 13.61 -17.63 6.40
N ASN A 109 12.79 -18.34 5.63
CA ASN A 109 11.34 -18.53 5.88
C ASN A 109 10.53 -17.23 5.97
N PHE A 110 10.85 -16.26 5.12
CA PHE A 110 10.12 -15.00 5.04
C PHE A 110 8.81 -15.17 4.26
N GLU A 111 7.67 -15.03 4.93
CA GLU A 111 6.32 -15.22 4.33
C GLU A 111 5.93 -14.15 3.30
N TYR A 112 6.70 -13.06 3.24
CA TYR A 112 6.40 -11.90 2.42
C TYR A 112 7.34 -11.76 1.23
N ARG A 113 6.89 -11.08 0.17
CA ARG A 113 7.76 -10.82 -0.99
C ARG A 113 8.67 -9.63 -0.68
N ILE A 114 9.98 -9.80 -0.87
CA ILE A 114 10.92 -8.67 -0.85
C ILE A 114 10.87 -7.99 -2.21
N SER A 115 10.77 -6.66 -2.22
CA SER A 115 10.68 -5.89 -3.46
C SER A 115 12.03 -5.81 -4.18
N GLU A 116 11.98 -5.79 -5.52
CA GLU A 116 13.14 -5.46 -6.34
C GLU A 116 13.28 -3.93 -6.43
N LEU A 117 14.50 -3.43 -6.29
CA LEU A 117 14.77 -1.99 -6.41
C LEU A 117 14.41 -1.48 -7.82
N GLY A 118 13.38 -0.63 -7.92
CA GLY A 118 12.90 -0.05 -9.18
C GLY A 118 12.57 1.44 -9.10
N VAL A 119 12.56 2.12 -10.25
CA VAL A 119 12.15 3.53 -10.34
C VAL A 119 10.67 3.65 -9.94
N GLY A 120 10.37 4.54 -8.99
CA GLY A 120 9.01 4.75 -8.48
C GLY A 120 8.51 3.73 -7.45
N ILE A 121 9.26 2.66 -7.18
CA ILE A 121 8.92 1.64 -6.19
C ILE A 121 9.68 1.93 -4.88
N ASP A 122 8.97 2.39 -3.83
CA ASP A 122 9.55 2.64 -2.50
C ASP A 122 9.33 1.49 -1.50
N SER A 123 8.74 0.38 -1.95
CA SER A 123 8.52 -0.82 -1.16
C SER A 123 9.82 -1.57 -0.86
N ILE A 124 9.85 -2.22 0.29
CA ILE A 124 10.88 -3.11 0.82
C ILE A 124 10.28 -4.51 0.87
N VAL A 125 9.07 -4.61 1.43
CA VAL A 125 8.29 -5.85 1.57
C VAL A 125 6.91 -5.61 0.99
N GLU A 126 6.35 -6.60 0.31
CA GLU A 126 5.06 -6.56 -0.35
C GLU A 126 4.22 -7.78 0.03
N TYR A 127 2.94 -7.54 0.32
CA TYR A 127 1.98 -8.57 0.70
C TYR A 127 0.65 -8.35 -0.02
N ILE A 128 0.20 -9.34 -0.80
CA ILE A 128 -1.12 -9.30 -1.46
C ILE A 128 -2.19 -9.66 -0.43
N VAL A 129 -3.13 -8.75 -0.20
CA VAL A 129 -4.21 -8.93 0.78
C VAL A 129 -5.47 -9.47 0.13
N HIS A 130 -5.87 -8.90 -1.01
CA HIS A 130 -7.07 -9.29 -1.73
C HIS A 130 -6.84 -9.24 -3.23
N VAL A 131 -7.12 -10.33 -3.93
CA VAL A 131 -7.23 -10.37 -5.40
C VAL A 131 -8.71 -10.27 -5.77
N SER A 132 -9.04 -9.38 -6.71
CA SER A 132 -10.42 -9.12 -7.16
C SER A 132 -11.39 -8.82 -6.01
N PRO A 133 -11.15 -7.74 -5.23
CA PRO A 133 -11.96 -7.43 -4.06
C PRO A 133 -13.42 -7.17 -4.41
N ASN A 134 -14.34 -7.73 -3.62
CA ASN A 134 -15.76 -7.47 -3.76
C ASN A 134 -16.14 -6.12 -3.12
N PHE A 135 -16.17 -5.08 -3.95
CA PHE A 135 -16.55 -3.72 -3.53
C PHE A 135 -18.04 -3.54 -3.21
N GLU A 136 -18.92 -4.50 -3.52
CA GLU A 136 -20.31 -4.47 -3.05
C GLU A 136 -20.39 -4.83 -1.56
N ALA A 137 -19.51 -5.70 -1.08
CA ALA A 137 -19.38 -6.08 0.33
C ALA A 137 -18.50 -5.09 1.12
N LYS A 138 -18.77 -3.78 1.00
CA LYS A 138 -17.88 -2.68 1.47
C LYS A 138 -17.44 -2.82 2.92
N ALA A 139 -18.37 -3.07 3.84
CA ALA A 139 -18.07 -3.15 5.27
C ALA A 139 -17.13 -4.32 5.58
N ALA A 140 -17.41 -5.50 5.01
CA ALA A 140 -16.58 -6.68 5.19
C ALA A 140 -15.18 -6.48 4.59
N LEU A 141 -15.10 -5.86 3.40
CA LEU A 141 -13.82 -5.55 2.76
C LEU A 141 -12.99 -4.56 3.60
N LYS A 142 -13.59 -3.47 4.10
CA LYS A 142 -12.91 -2.51 4.99
C LYS A 142 -12.42 -3.18 6.28
N GLN A 143 -13.26 -4.00 6.90
CA GLN A 143 -12.89 -4.72 8.12
C GLN A 143 -11.70 -5.66 7.87
N SER A 144 -11.75 -6.43 6.78
CA SER A 144 -10.66 -7.32 6.39
C SER A 144 -9.36 -6.56 6.12
N LEU A 145 -9.43 -5.45 5.37
CA LEU A 145 -8.26 -4.62 5.09
C LEU A 145 -7.67 -4.03 6.39
N ALA A 146 -8.51 -3.48 7.27
CA ALA A 146 -8.07 -2.92 8.55
C ALA A 146 -7.39 -3.99 9.44
N MET A 147 -7.95 -5.20 9.51
CA MET A 147 -7.33 -6.30 10.25
C MET A 147 -5.97 -6.70 9.68
N ASN A 148 -5.87 -6.83 8.35
CA ASN A 148 -4.61 -7.18 7.69
C ASN A 148 -3.55 -6.08 7.85
N ILE A 149 -3.94 -4.80 7.79
CA ILE A 149 -3.04 -3.68 8.06
C ILE A 149 -2.42 -3.79 9.46
N VAL A 150 -3.25 -4.01 10.49
CA VAL A 150 -2.78 -4.07 11.88
C VAL A 150 -1.90 -5.30 12.10
N ARG A 151 -2.27 -6.45 11.52
CA ARG A 151 -1.44 -7.66 11.56
C ARG A 151 -0.08 -7.40 10.90
N PHE A 152 -0.07 -6.86 9.69
CA PHE A 152 1.15 -6.58 8.96
C PHE A 152 2.06 -5.58 9.67
N ILE A 153 1.49 -4.53 10.29
CA ILE A 153 2.25 -3.59 11.14
C ILE A 153 2.97 -4.36 12.26
N LYS A 154 2.25 -5.20 13.01
CA LYS A 154 2.81 -5.97 14.13
C LYS A 154 3.88 -6.96 13.67
N ASP A 155 3.64 -7.64 12.56
CA ASP A 155 4.60 -8.58 12.00
C ASP A 155 5.90 -7.85 11.61
N MET A 156 5.78 -6.70 10.93
CA MET A 156 6.94 -5.88 10.58
C MET A 156 7.67 -5.35 11.82
N GLU A 157 6.96 -4.82 12.82
CA GLU A 157 7.54 -4.36 14.09
C GLU A 157 8.32 -5.49 14.80
N GLY A 158 7.73 -6.69 14.88
CA GLY A 158 8.38 -7.87 15.45
C GLY A 158 9.66 -8.24 14.70
N LEU A 159 9.60 -8.33 13.37
CA LEU A 159 10.76 -8.65 12.54
C LEU A 159 11.88 -7.63 12.67
N ILE A 160 11.53 -6.35 12.72
CA ILE A 160 12.45 -5.21 12.80
C ILE A 160 13.09 -5.08 14.19
N ASN A 161 12.39 -5.46 15.25
CA ASN A 161 12.92 -5.41 16.62
C ASN A 161 13.79 -6.63 16.96
N HIS A 162 13.48 -7.82 16.40
CA HIS A 162 14.35 -8.99 16.54
C HIS A 162 15.76 -8.75 15.99
N GLU A 163 15.90 -8.06 14.86
CA GLU A 163 17.22 -7.78 14.26
C GLU A 163 18.10 -6.88 15.13
N GLN A 164 17.52 -5.93 15.86
CA GLN A 164 18.31 -5.02 16.70
C GLN A 164 18.77 -5.66 18.02
N GLY A 165 18.07 -6.69 18.49
CA GLY A 165 18.50 -7.48 19.65
C GLY A 165 19.71 -8.38 19.36
N SER A 166 19.90 -8.76 18.08
CA SER A 166 20.99 -9.64 17.63
C SER A 166 22.33 -8.91 17.44
N GLU A 167 22.33 -7.59 17.22
CA GLU A 167 23.56 -6.79 17.07
C GLU A 167 24.25 -6.44 18.40
N HIS A 168 23.60 -6.72 19.55
CA HIS A 168 24.11 -6.40 20.89
C HIS A 168 24.33 -7.65 21.76
N ALA A 169 24.35 -8.85 21.18
CA ALA A 169 24.57 -10.12 21.86
C ALA A 169 25.91 -10.77 21.45
#